data_AF-A0A672H3A7-F1
#
_entry.id   AF-A0A672H3A7-F1
#
_cell.length_a   1.000
_cell.length_b   1.000
_cell.length_c   1.000
_cell.angle_alpha   90.00
_cell.angle_beta   90.00
_cell.angle_gamma   90.00
#
_symmetry.space_group_name_H-M   'P 1'
#
loop_
_entity.id
_entity.type
_entity.pdbx_description
1 polymer ?
#
loop_
_entity_poly.entity_id
_entity_poly.type
_entity_poly.pdbx_seq_one_letter_code
_entity_poly.pdbx_strand_id
1 'polypeptide(L)'
;MPQSHRSSAVQLHHDAIFLELKSAHRFYTYSHDPAMSVTALFLLFSLGIAMTVQDCSRPLGGPNMDIKGDDITLDSFPDGAKVTFVCDVGYRSAGGSPSVTCTAGKWSDLRMTCESYNCGPAEEVTNGQIDYPTGTEFGAEAVVICNTGYKPVGQGRYICGDQGWMGRLKTCEVTTCSPPPAVPNATFSPSKEFYEYRDVIHYSCLKDLVLGGSNSLTCSENGTFIPDPPTCTSVLCKKPDSPERNTEWAGGARPPYKHKSTVTLKCISGYKMNGSATVICEINNQWNPPLPVCEHDIPRTLGIVFGVLSSVAVITICGCYCYGVQKKKRFQDLSPNFGL
;
A
#
# COMPACT_ATOMS: atom_id res chain seq x y z
N MET A 1 -14.12 49.45 24.96
CA MET A 1 -15.36 50.26 24.75
C MET A 1 -16.20 49.52 23.72
N PRO A 2 -17.54 49.41 23.87
CA PRO A 2 -18.43 50.44 24.39
C PRO A 2 -19.13 50.10 25.71
N GLN A 3 -19.56 51.17 26.39
CA GLN A 3 -20.43 51.20 27.58
C GLN A 3 -21.90 51.09 27.16
N SER A 4 -22.81 50.65 28.06
CA SER A 4 -24.09 51.34 28.35
C SER A 4 -25.08 50.47 29.14
N HIS A 5 -25.47 50.99 30.31
CA HIS A 5 -26.79 50.95 30.96
C HIS A 5 -27.43 49.62 31.41
N ARG A 6 -27.22 49.27 32.69
CA ARG A 6 -28.30 48.77 33.58
C ARG A 6 -27.93 48.85 35.07
N SER A 7 -27.83 50.07 35.61
CA SER A 7 -27.58 50.25 37.05
C SER A 7 -28.34 51.43 37.67
N SER A 8 -29.51 51.78 37.12
CA SER A 8 -30.32 52.93 37.61
C SER A 8 -31.65 52.53 38.25
N ALA A 9 -32.04 51.25 38.25
CA ALA A 9 -33.32 50.81 38.81
C ALA A 9 -33.26 50.45 40.31
N VAL A 10 -32.07 50.10 40.82
CA VAL A 10 -31.91 49.66 42.23
C VAL A 10 -31.75 50.85 43.18
N GLN A 11 -31.18 51.97 42.72
CA GLN A 11 -30.96 53.15 43.56
C GLN A 11 -32.24 53.96 43.81
N LEU A 12 -33.14 54.05 42.82
CA LEU A 12 -34.43 54.75 42.96
C LEU A 12 -35.39 54.05 43.94
N HIS A 13 -35.18 52.76 44.21
CA HIS A 13 -36.03 52.01 45.12
C HIS A 13 -35.65 52.19 46.59
N HIS A 14 -34.36 52.45 46.89
CA HIS A 14 -33.91 52.71 48.27
C HIS A 14 -34.27 54.12 48.76
N ASP A 15 -34.20 55.14 47.90
CA ASP A 15 -34.50 56.52 48.29
C ASP A 15 -36.01 56.77 48.51
N ALA A 16 -36.88 56.01 47.82
CA ALA A 16 -38.34 56.06 48.02
C ALA A 16 -38.76 55.45 49.38
N ILE A 17 -38.04 54.43 49.87
CA ILE A 17 -38.34 53.75 51.15
C ILE A 17 -37.95 54.65 52.34
N PHE A 18 -36.90 55.46 52.21
CA PHE A 18 -36.42 56.32 53.31
C PHE A 18 -37.27 57.59 53.51
N LEU A 19 -37.95 58.08 52.47
CA LEU A 19 -38.85 59.25 52.54
C LEU A 19 -40.21 58.89 53.17
N GLU A 20 -40.73 57.69 52.95
CA GLU A 20 -41.99 57.20 53.54
C GLU A 20 -41.86 56.92 55.05
N LEU A 21 -40.70 56.40 55.51
CA LEU A 21 -40.46 56.14 56.94
C LEU A 21 -40.38 57.43 57.80
N LYS A 22 -39.93 58.55 57.23
CA LYS A 22 -39.90 59.85 57.94
C LYS A 22 -41.28 60.53 58.02
N SER A 23 -42.18 60.25 57.08
CA SER A 23 -43.57 60.73 57.11
C SER A 23 -44.40 59.94 58.13
N ALA A 24 -44.21 58.62 58.19
CA ALA A 24 -44.90 57.74 59.14
C ALA A 24 -44.54 58.05 60.61
N HIS A 25 -43.30 58.43 60.91
CA HIS A 25 -42.87 58.74 62.28
C HIS A 25 -43.46 60.06 62.83
N ARG A 26 -43.98 60.94 61.96
CA ARG A 26 -44.57 62.23 62.35
C ARG A 26 -46.09 62.16 62.58
N PHE A 27 -46.76 61.08 62.15
CA PHE A 27 -48.17 60.83 62.44
C PHE A 27 -48.41 60.11 63.79
N TYR A 28 -47.37 59.55 64.41
CA TYR A 28 -47.49 58.77 65.65
C TYR A 28 -47.53 59.58 66.96
N THR A 29 -47.42 60.91 66.92
CA THR A 29 -47.37 61.74 68.15
C THR A 29 -48.65 62.49 68.48
N TYR A 30 -49.76 62.30 67.75
CA TYR A 30 -51.03 62.93 68.15
C TYR A 30 -52.28 62.17 67.67
N SER A 31 -52.62 61.05 68.31
CA SER A 31 -54.03 60.64 68.43
C SER A 31 -54.20 59.58 69.52
N HIS A 32 -55.06 59.90 70.49
CA HIS A 32 -55.50 59.04 71.59
C HIS A 32 -56.74 58.26 71.12
N ASP A 33 -56.57 57.20 70.31
CA ASP A 33 -57.69 56.31 70.00
C ASP A 33 -57.23 54.87 69.69
N PRO A 34 -57.58 53.85 70.51
CA PRO A 34 -57.04 52.48 70.41
C PRO A 34 -57.56 51.67 69.21
N ALA A 35 -58.48 52.21 68.39
CA ALA A 35 -59.09 51.49 67.27
C ALA A 35 -58.30 51.54 65.94
N MET A 36 -57.37 52.50 65.76
CA MET A 36 -56.64 52.71 64.49
C MET A 36 -55.24 52.07 64.44
N SER A 37 -54.72 51.59 65.57
CA SER A 37 -53.45 50.84 65.65
C SER A 37 -53.63 49.38 65.21
N VAL A 38 -54.80 48.81 65.50
CA VAL A 38 -55.11 47.41 65.22
C VAL A 38 -55.34 47.19 63.72
N THR A 39 -55.99 48.14 63.02
CA THR A 39 -56.18 48.07 61.56
C THR A 39 -54.88 48.28 60.77
N ALA A 40 -53.95 49.12 61.26
CA ALA A 40 -52.62 49.26 60.66
C ALA A 40 -51.75 48.00 60.83
N LEU A 41 -51.84 47.33 61.99
CA LEU A 41 -51.18 46.04 62.23
C LEU A 41 -51.80 44.90 61.41
N PHE A 42 -53.12 44.88 61.21
CA PHE A 42 -53.77 43.90 60.33
C PHE A 42 -53.45 44.13 58.84
N LEU A 43 -53.30 45.40 58.41
CA LEU A 43 -52.86 45.71 57.04
C LEU A 43 -51.36 45.37 56.85
N LEU A 44 -50.51 45.59 57.84
CA LEU A 44 -49.10 45.16 57.81
C LEU A 44 -48.93 43.63 57.90
N PHE A 45 -49.85 42.90 58.56
CA PHE A 45 -49.87 41.43 58.54
C PHE A 45 -50.37 40.86 57.21
N SER A 46 -51.15 41.63 56.43
CA SER A 46 -51.58 41.25 55.08
C SER A 46 -50.54 41.57 53.98
N LEU A 47 -49.55 42.42 54.28
CA LEU A 47 -48.27 42.47 53.58
C LEU A 47 -47.31 41.39 54.11
N GLY A 48 -47.82 40.18 54.35
CA GLY A 48 -46.98 39.01 54.30
C GLY A 48 -46.35 39.01 52.91
N ILE A 49 -45.06 39.32 52.82
CA ILE A 49 -44.28 39.24 51.59
C ILE A 49 -44.51 37.82 51.09
N ALA A 50 -45.40 37.67 50.10
CA ALA A 50 -45.47 36.45 49.33
C ALA A 50 -44.08 36.36 48.71
N MET A 51 -43.21 35.55 49.30
CA MET A 51 -42.03 35.08 48.61
C MET A 51 -42.61 34.31 47.44
N THR A 52 -42.73 34.97 46.28
CA THR A 52 -43.07 34.30 45.04
C THR A 52 -41.89 33.40 44.77
N VAL A 53 -42.02 32.17 45.25
CA VAL A 53 -41.09 31.09 45.01
C VAL A 53 -41.02 30.94 43.49
N GLN A 54 -39.91 31.36 42.89
CA GLN A 54 -39.81 31.53 41.45
C GLN A 54 -39.32 30.23 40.82
N ASP A 55 -40.13 29.69 39.91
CA ASP A 55 -39.80 28.48 39.16
C ASP A 55 -38.62 28.74 38.21
N CYS A 56 -37.83 27.70 37.96
CA CYS A 56 -36.76 27.71 36.99
C CYS A 56 -37.25 27.22 35.63
N SER A 57 -36.66 27.74 34.55
CA SER A 57 -36.81 27.19 33.19
C SER A 57 -35.91 25.95 33.01
N ARG A 58 -36.11 25.16 31.94
CA ARG A 58 -35.28 23.98 31.63
C ARG A 58 -33.78 24.29 31.75
N PRO A 59 -33.02 23.57 32.60
CA PRO A 59 -31.59 23.83 32.75
C PRO A 59 -30.86 23.46 31.46
N LEU A 60 -29.82 24.24 31.13
CA LEU A 60 -28.94 23.96 29.99
C LEU A 60 -27.83 23.01 30.43
N GLY A 61 -27.64 21.94 29.66
CA GLY A 61 -26.54 21.00 29.84
C GLY A 61 -25.21 21.50 29.28
N GLY A 62 -24.14 20.80 29.63
CA GLY A 62 -22.84 20.92 28.98
C GLY A 62 -22.76 20.13 27.66
N PRO A 63 -21.56 20.00 27.07
CA PRO A 63 -21.38 19.19 25.87
C PRO A 63 -21.57 17.70 26.18
N ASN A 64 -22.22 16.98 25.25
CA ASN A 64 -22.43 15.53 25.27
C ASN A 64 -23.18 15.02 26.52
N MET A 65 -24.21 15.75 26.96
CA MET A 65 -25.08 15.35 28.07
C MET A 65 -26.50 15.87 27.89
N ASP A 66 -27.47 15.12 28.42
CA ASP A 66 -28.88 15.47 28.43
C ASP A 66 -29.50 15.23 29.82
N ILE A 67 -30.69 15.76 30.03
CA ILE A 67 -31.48 15.53 31.23
C ILE A 67 -31.86 14.05 31.29
N LYS A 68 -31.86 13.46 32.49
CA LYS A 68 -32.18 12.05 32.70
C LYS A 68 -33.69 11.85 32.84
N GLY A 69 -34.25 10.89 32.08
CA GLY A 69 -35.58 10.33 32.33
C GLY A 69 -36.74 11.26 31.93
N ASP A 70 -37.81 11.25 32.71
CA ASP A 70 -39.07 11.92 32.34
C ASP A 70 -38.97 13.45 32.32
N ASP A 71 -37.98 14.01 33.05
CA ASP A 71 -37.71 15.45 33.13
C ASP A 71 -37.25 16.05 31.78
N ILE A 72 -36.86 15.21 30.79
CA ILE A 72 -36.41 15.65 29.45
C ILE A 72 -37.44 16.54 28.76
N THR A 73 -38.72 16.23 28.96
CA THR A 73 -39.86 16.88 28.29
C THR A 73 -40.39 18.12 29.01
N LEU A 74 -39.87 18.43 30.19
CA LEU A 74 -40.32 19.55 31.02
C LEU A 74 -39.57 20.83 30.67
N ASP A 75 -40.32 21.93 30.52
CA ASP A 75 -39.77 23.26 30.24
C ASP A 75 -39.69 24.16 31.48
N SER A 76 -40.34 23.78 32.59
CA SER A 76 -40.40 24.55 33.84
C SER A 76 -40.36 23.63 35.07
N PHE A 77 -39.67 24.08 36.12
CA PHE A 77 -39.36 23.31 37.32
C PHE A 77 -39.60 24.15 38.57
N PRO A 78 -40.30 23.63 39.60
CA PRO A 78 -40.54 24.38 40.83
C PRO A 78 -39.25 24.61 41.63
N ASP A 79 -39.26 25.60 42.50
CA ASP A 79 -38.17 25.79 43.47
C ASP A 79 -37.92 24.54 44.32
N GLY A 80 -36.66 24.28 44.62
CA GLY A 80 -36.21 23.05 45.26
C GLY A 80 -36.16 21.83 44.33
N ALA A 81 -36.66 21.93 43.09
CA ALA A 81 -36.54 20.83 42.12
C ALA A 81 -35.06 20.51 41.85
N LYS A 82 -34.78 19.21 41.69
CA LYS A 82 -33.45 18.69 41.42
C LYS A 82 -33.46 17.92 40.11
N VAL A 83 -32.80 18.47 39.10
CA VAL A 83 -32.65 17.85 37.77
C VAL A 83 -31.30 17.14 37.72
N THR A 84 -31.26 15.95 37.12
CA THR A 84 -30.03 15.16 36.98
C THR A 84 -29.70 14.97 35.51
N PHE A 85 -28.44 15.20 35.14
CA PHE A 85 -27.91 14.99 33.80
C PHE A 85 -27.27 13.60 33.66
N VAL A 86 -27.26 13.10 32.43
CA VAL A 86 -26.58 11.88 32.00
C VAL A 86 -25.79 12.19 30.72
N CYS A 87 -24.66 11.52 30.52
CA CYS A 87 -23.89 11.68 29.29
C CYS A 87 -24.63 11.05 28.09
N ASP A 88 -24.43 11.64 26.92
CA ASP A 88 -24.95 11.11 25.66
C ASP A 88 -24.36 9.73 25.34
N VAL A 89 -25.02 8.98 24.46
CA VAL A 89 -24.54 7.67 24.02
C VAL A 89 -23.13 7.79 23.45
N GLY A 90 -22.22 6.93 23.92
CA GLY A 90 -20.81 6.97 23.55
C GLY A 90 -19.95 7.88 24.42
N TYR A 91 -20.53 8.50 25.46
CA TYR A 91 -19.81 9.30 26.46
C TYR A 91 -20.02 8.75 27.86
N ARG A 92 -19.03 8.99 28.74
CA ARG A 92 -19.06 8.59 30.16
C ARG A 92 -18.71 9.78 31.06
N SER A 93 -19.14 9.69 32.32
CA SER A 93 -18.83 10.73 33.30
C SER A 93 -17.34 10.76 33.60
N ALA A 94 -16.72 11.91 33.38
CA ALA A 94 -15.33 12.21 33.75
C ALA A 94 -15.20 12.83 35.15
N GLY A 95 -16.30 12.86 35.92
CA GLY A 95 -16.37 13.40 37.28
C GLY A 95 -17.36 14.56 37.44
N GLY A 96 -17.48 15.05 38.68
CA GLY A 96 -18.39 16.14 39.06
C GLY A 96 -19.78 15.69 39.50
N SER A 97 -20.60 16.64 39.97
CA SER A 97 -21.99 16.39 40.38
C SER A 97 -22.91 16.42 39.16
N PRO A 98 -23.73 15.36 38.92
CA PRO A 98 -24.64 15.28 37.79
C PRO A 98 -25.93 16.10 37.99
N SER A 99 -26.19 16.59 39.19
CA SER A 99 -27.46 17.25 39.50
C SER A 99 -27.30 18.73 39.75
N VAL A 100 -28.33 19.48 39.33
CA VAL A 100 -28.53 20.90 39.64
C VAL A 100 -29.83 21.08 40.41
N THR A 101 -29.86 22.06 41.31
CA THR A 101 -31.02 22.38 42.13
C THR A 101 -31.52 23.79 41.79
N CYS A 102 -32.84 23.93 41.63
CA CYS A 102 -33.49 25.22 41.43
C CYS A 102 -33.62 25.92 42.79
N THR A 103 -33.10 27.14 42.90
CA THR A 103 -33.23 27.98 44.09
C THR A 103 -33.58 29.40 43.66
N ALA A 104 -34.79 29.84 44.00
CA ALA A 104 -35.35 31.16 43.69
C ALA A 104 -35.14 31.57 42.22
N GLY A 105 -35.56 30.70 41.29
CA GLY A 105 -35.51 30.93 39.84
C GLY A 105 -34.13 30.77 39.20
N LYS A 106 -33.12 30.29 39.94
CA LYS A 106 -31.77 30.04 39.43
C LYS A 106 -31.30 28.62 39.70
N TRP A 107 -30.65 28.01 38.72
CA TRP A 107 -30.00 26.72 38.88
C TRP A 107 -28.64 26.88 39.56
N SER A 108 -28.29 25.93 40.43
CA SER A 108 -26.92 25.73 40.90
C SER A 108 -25.98 25.34 39.75
N ASP A 109 -24.68 25.58 39.91
CA ASP A 109 -23.67 25.24 38.90
C ASP A 109 -23.65 23.75 38.56
N LEU A 110 -23.78 23.42 37.28
CA LEU A 110 -23.53 22.08 36.77
C LEU A 110 -22.02 21.81 36.72
N ARG A 111 -21.56 20.79 37.45
CA ARG A 111 -20.13 20.46 37.57
C ARG A 111 -19.73 19.17 36.84
N MET A 112 -20.70 18.41 36.34
CA MET A 112 -20.45 17.17 35.63
C MET A 112 -19.74 17.43 34.30
N THR A 113 -18.79 16.56 33.97
CA THR A 113 -18.13 16.52 32.66
C THR A 113 -18.33 15.15 32.02
N CYS A 114 -18.48 15.14 30.69
CA CYS A 114 -18.62 13.94 29.89
C CYS A 114 -17.46 13.84 28.90
N GLU A 115 -16.83 12.67 28.82
CA GLU A 115 -15.74 12.34 27.90
C GLU A 115 -16.14 11.17 27.00
N SER A 116 -15.57 11.08 25.80
CA SER A 116 -15.85 9.97 24.88
C SER A 116 -15.43 8.64 25.52
N TYR A 117 -16.21 7.59 25.29
CA TYR A 117 -15.84 6.26 25.70
C TYR A 117 -14.61 5.83 24.92
N ASN A 118 -13.59 5.35 25.61
CA ASN A 118 -12.37 4.85 25.00
C ASN A 118 -12.24 3.36 25.30
N CYS A 119 -12.28 2.55 24.24
CA CYS A 119 -12.22 1.09 24.32
C CYS A 119 -10.79 0.57 24.59
N GLY A 120 -9.78 1.43 24.41
CA GLY A 120 -8.37 1.04 24.48
C GLY A 120 -7.98 0.05 23.38
N PRO A 121 -6.75 -0.51 23.46
CA PRO A 121 -6.31 -1.54 22.54
C PRO A 121 -7.19 -2.80 22.62
N ALA A 122 -7.60 -3.31 21.47
CA ALA A 122 -8.23 -4.61 21.31
C ALA A 122 -7.27 -5.78 21.58
N GLU A 123 -7.83 -6.98 21.66
CA GLU A 123 -7.09 -8.24 21.84
C GLU A 123 -6.10 -8.50 20.70
N GLU A 124 -4.98 -9.18 21.01
CA GLU A 124 -3.97 -9.50 20.01
C GLU A 124 -4.48 -10.51 18.95
N VAL A 125 -4.01 -10.35 17.71
CA VAL A 125 -4.36 -11.23 16.58
C VAL A 125 -3.17 -12.14 16.26
N THR A 126 -3.38 -13.45 16.27
CA THR A 126 -2.35 -14.40 15.82
C THR A 126 -2.09 -14.22 14.32
N ASN A 127 -0.81 -14.21 13.92
CA ASN A 127 -0.38 -13.98 12.53
C ASN A 127 -0.83 -12.64 11.93
N GLY A 128 -1.02 -11.62 12.77
CA GLY A 128 -1.33 -10.28 12.33
C GLY A 128 -1.16 -9.25 13.45
N GLN A 129 -1.64 -8.05 13.18
CA GLN A 129 -1.70 -6.94 14.11
C GLN A 129 -2.99 -6.14 13.87
N ILE A 130 -3.37 -5.32 14.85
CA ILE A 130 -4.52 -4.42 14.74
C ILE A 130 -4.00 -3.00 14.54
N ASP A 131 -4.55 -2.33 13.54
CA ASP A 131 -4.38 -0.92 13.29
C ASP A 131 -5.61 -0.12 13.71
N TYR A 132 -5.39 1.11 14.17
CA TYR A 132 -6.42 2.00 14.70
C TYR A 132 -6.39 3.33 13.93
N PRO A 133 -6.83 3.37 12.66
CA PRO A 133 -6.69 4.54 11.80
C PRO A 133 -7.39 5.79 12.35
N THR A 134 -8.42 5.62 13.17
CA THR A 134 -9.18 6.71 13.81
C THR A 134 -9.08 6.69 15.34
N GLY A 135 -8.06 6.02 15.91
CA GLY A 135 -7.88 5.86 17.35
C GLY A 135 -8.78 4.78 17.98
N THR A 136 -9.06 4.91 19.27
CA THR A 136 -9.79 3.90 20.08
C THR A 136 -10.99 4.48 20.83
N GLU A 137 -11.42 5.68 20.44
CA GLU A 137 -12.60 6.36 21.00
C GLU A 137 -13.90 5.88 20.34
N PHE A 138 -15.03 6.23 20.94
CA PHE A 138 -16.36 5.87 20.46
C PHE A 138 -16.54 6.12 18.96
N GLY A 139 -16.97 5.08 18.24
CA GLY A 139 -17.13 5.09 16.78
C GLY A 139 -15.87 4.75 15.99
N ALA A 140 -14.70 4.64 16.62
CA ALA A 140 -13.47 4.24 15.94
C ALA A 140 -13.50 2.79 15.48
N GLU A 141 -12.81 2.49 14.37
CA GLU A 141 -12.74 1.14 13.80
C GLU A 141 -11.34 0.55 13.95
N ALA A 142 -11.28 -0.67 14.48
CA ALA A 142 -10.08 -1.50 14.55
C ALA A 142 -9.97 -2.37 13.29
N VAL A 143 -8.83 -2.29 12.60
CA VAL A 143 -8.59 -2.96 11.32
C VAL A 143 -7.51 -4.01 11.49
N VAL A 144 -7.81 -5.26 11.13
CA VAL A 144 -6.83 -6.35 11.18
C VAL A 144 -5.93 -6.31 9.95
N ILE A 145 -4.61 -6.24 10.18
CA ILE A 145 -3.56 -6.33 9.18
C ILE A 145 -2.83 -7.65 9.40
N CYS A 146 -2.97 -8.58 8.45
CA CYS A 146 -2.34 -9.89 8.53
C CYS A 146 -0.87 -9.84 8.09
N ASN A 147 -0.07 -10.71 8.69
CA ASN A 147 1.33 -10.91 8.31
C ASN A 147 1.44 -11.48 6.89
N THR A 148 2.61 -11.33 6.28
CA THR A 148 2.90 -11.89 4.96
C THR A 148 2.57 -13.39 4.89
N GLY A 149 1.80 -13.79 3.88
CA GLY A 149 1.35 -15.17 3.72
C GLY A 149 0.06 -15.50 4.46
N TYR A 150 -0.60 -14.52 5.08
CA TYR A 150 -1.91 -14.67 5.72
C TYR A 150 -2.88 -13.63 5.16
N LYS A 151 -4.17 -13.94 5.20
CA LYS A 151 -5.25 -13.06 4.75
C LYS A 151 -6.33 -12.93 5.81
N PRO A 152 -6.96 -11.74 5.95
CA PRO A 152 -8.05 -11.55 6.90
C PRO A 152 -9.30 -12.29 6.42
N VAL A 153 -9.84 -13.15 7.27
CA VAL A 153 -11.07 -13.92 7.04
C VAL A 153 -12.11 -13.53 8.08
N GLY A 154 -13.37 -13.55 7.66
CA GLY A 154 -14.50 -13.10 8.46
C GLY A 154 -15.14 -11.82 7.91
N GLN A 155 -16.42 -11.66 8.22
CA GLN A 155 -17.23 -10.52 7.82
C GLN A 155 -17.58 -9.68 9.05
N GLY A 156 -17.74 -8.37 8.82
CA GLY A 156 -18.08 -7.42 9.86
C GLY A 156 -16.96 -6.41 10.10
N ARG A 157 -17.29 -5.45 10.96
CA ARG A 157 -16.40 -4.38 11.43
C ARG A 157 -16.21 -4.57 12.93
N TYR A 158 -15.07 -4.14 13.45
CA TYR A 158 -14.80 -4.15 14.89
C TYR A 158 -14.72 -2.69 15.35
N ILE A 159 -15.79 -2.20 15.97
CA ILE A 159 -16.02 -0.76 16.19
C ILE A 159 -16.12 -0.50 17.69
N CYS A 160 -15.50 0.58 18.17
CA CYS A 160 -15.61 0.97 19.57
C CYS A 160 -17.02 1.49 19.88
N GLY A 161 -17.76 0.78 20.72
CA GLY A 161 -19.07 1.14 21.22
C GLY A 161 -19.01 1.84 22.58
N ASP A 162 -20.17 1.95 23.22
CA ASP A 162 -20.36 2.53 24.56
C ASP A 162 -19.99 1.58 25.71
N GLN A 163 -19.80 0.29 25.41
CA GLN A 163 -19.43 -0.76 26.38
C GLN A 163 -18.15 -1.51 26.01
N GLY A 164 -17.38 -1.00 25.04
CA GLY A 164 -16.19 -1.67 24.51
C GLY A 164 -16.31 -1.97 23.03
N TRP A 165 -15.37 -2.77 22.52
CA TRP A 165 -15.35 -3.15 21.11
C TRP A 165 -16.53 -4.04 20.76
N MET A 166 -17.26 -3.66 19.71
CA MET A 166 -18.44 -4.34 19.21
C MET A 166 -18.17 -4.96 17.84
N GLY A 167 -18.80 -6.10 17.58
CA GLY A 167 -18.67 -6.85 16.33
C GLY A 167 -17.77 -8.06 16.49
N ARG A 168 -17.21 -8.54 15.38
CA ARG A 168 -16.29 -9.68 15.37
C ARG A 168 -14.97 -9.27 14.75
N LEU A 169 -13.91 -9.47 15.52
CA LEU A 169 -12.54 -9.28 15.04
C LEU A 169 -12.24 -10.33 13.96
N LYS A 170 -11.66 -9.90 12.84
CA LYS A 170 -11.28 -10.81 11.74
C LYS A 170 -10.09 -11.66 12.17
N THR A 171 -10.04 -12.89 11.68
CA THR A 171 -8.92 -13.81 11.92
C THR A 171 -7.95 -13.80 10.75
N CYS A 172 -6.66 -13.97 11.01
CA CYS A 172 -5.67 -14.13 9.95
C CYS A 172 -5.47 -15.60 9.65
N GLU A 173 -5.93 -16.04 8.49
CA GLU A 173 -5.78 -17.42 8.01
C GLU A 173 -4.66 -17.50 6.97
N VAL A 174 -3.92 -18.62 6.96
CA VAL A 174 -2.82 -18.82 6.02
C VAL A 174 -3.34 -18.78 4.58
N THR A 175 -2.62 -18.10 3.70
CA THR A 175 -2.90 -18.12 2.27
C THR A 175 -2.60 -19.51 1.73
N THR A 176 -3.53 -20.04 0.95
CA THR A 176 -3.40 -21.35 0.30
C THR A 176 -3.36 -21.23 -1.21
N CYS A 177 -2.55 -22.08 -1.84
CA CYS A 177 -2.53 -22.31 -3.27
C CYS A 177 -3.36 -23.54 -3.61
N SER A 178 -4.11 -23.45 -4.71
CA SER A 178 -4.72 -24.63 -5.34
C SER A 178 -3.63 -25.50 -5.99
N PRO A 179 -3.91 -26.79 -6.25
CA PRO A 179 -2.95 -27.68 -6.91
C PRO A 179 -2.45 -27.08 -8.23
N PRO A 180 -1.14 -27.19 -8.52
CA PRO A 180 -0.57 -26.62 -9.73
C PRO A 180 -1.13 -27.34 -10.97
N PRO A 181 -1.08 -26.70 -12.16
CA PRO A 181 -1.54 -27.34 -13.38
C PRO A 181 -0.68 -28.57 -13.74
N ALA A 182 -1.29 -29.55 -14.39
CA ALA A 182 -0.59 -30.73 -14.89
C ALA A 182 0.35 -30.34 -16.04
N VAL A 183 1.61 -30.77 -15.95
CA VAL A 183 2.62 -30.60 -17.00
C VAL A 183 2.71 -31.90 -17.80
N PRO A 184 2.58 -31.87 -19.14
CA PRO A 184 2.69 -33.07 -19.96
C PRO A 184 4.02 -33.81 -19.74
N ASN A 185 3.92 -35.13 -19.58
CA ASN A 185 5.08 -35.99 -19.30
C ASN A 185 5.88 -35.59 -18.06
N ALA A 186 5.22 -35.02 -17.05
CA ALA A 186 5.82 -34.74 -15.75
C ALA A 186 4.90 -35.24 -14.62
N THR A 187 5.52 -35.51 -13.48
CA THR A 187 4.85 -35.75 -12.20
C THR A 187 5.34 -34.72 -11.19
N PHE A 188 4.53 -34.39 -10.19
CA PHE A 188 4.98 -33.54 -9.08
C PHE A 188 4.71 -34.18 -7.71
N SER A 189 5.49 -33.78 -6.72
CA SER A 189 5.34 -34.21 -5.33
C SER A 189 5.74 -33.10 -4.35
N PRO A 190 5.09 -32.98 -3.18
CA PRO A 190 3.94 -33.78 -2.72
C PRO A 190 2.65 -33.40 -3.47
N SER A 191 1.71 -34.34 -3.60
CA SER A 191 0.35 -34.09 -4.12
C SER A 191 -0.61 -33.87 -2.95
N LYS A 192 -1.16 -32.66 -2.82
CA LYS A 192 -2.11 -32.25 -1.78
C LYS A 192 -3.32 -31.59 -2.43
N GLU A 193 -4.43 -31.53 -1.70
CA GLU A 193 -5.63 -30.79 -2.12
C GLU A 193 -5.39 -29.27 -2.07
N PHE A 194 -4.64 -28.80 -1.07
CA PHE A 194 -4.21 -27.41 -0.91
C PHE A 194 -2.77 -27.35 -0.40
N TYR A 195 -2.11 -26.24 -0.69
CA TYR A 195 -0.74 -25.97 -0.28
C TYR A 195 -0.69 -24.66 0.49
N GLU A 196 -0.04 -24.66 1.64
CA GLU A 196 0.08 -23.47 2.47
C GLU A 196 1.19 -22.54 1.95
N TYR A 197 1.16 -21.27 2.35
CA TYR A 197 2.22 -20.32 2.03
C TYR A 197 3.61 -20.91 2.34
N ARG A 198 4.53 -20.82 1.37
CA ARG A 198 5.88 -21.42 1.36
C ARG A 198 5.95 -22.93 1.23
N ASP A 199 4.85 -23.66 1.07
CA ASP A 199 4.92 -25.05 0.62
C ASP A 199 5.65 -25.11 -0.73
N VAL A 200 6.52 -26.10 -0.85
CA VAL A 200 7.32 -26.34 -2.07
C VAL A 200 6.90 -27.67 -2.68
N ILE A 201 6.69 -27.65 -3.99
CA ILE A 201 6.50 -28.84 -4.81
C ILE A 201 7.68 -29.01 -5.76
N HIS A 202 7.93 -30.26 -6.15
CA HIS A 202 8.98 -30.61 -7.08
C HIS A 202 8.41 -31.37 -8.28
N TYR A 203 8.65 -30.85 -9.48
CA TYR A 203 8.36 -31.53 -10.73
C TYR A 203 9.52 -32.46 -11.12
N SER A 204 9.16 -33.57 -11.75
CA SER A 204 10.06 -34.55 -12.34
C SER A 204 9.53 -34.97 -13.69
N CYS A 205 10.37 -34.91 -14.72
CA CYS A 205 9.99 -35.38 -16.05
C CYS A 205 9.98 -36.92 -16.11
N LEU A 206 9.07 -37.47 -16.92
CA LEU A 206 9.06 -38.88 -17.25
C LEU A 206 10.32 -39.26 -18.06
N LYS A 207 10.61 -40.56 -18.07
CA LYS A 207 11.85 -41.18 -18.55
C LYS A 207 12.45 -40.52 -19.81
N ASP A 208 13.76 -40.26 -19.75
CA ASP A 208 14.61 -39.74 -20.82
C ASP A 208 14.27 -38.32 -21.34
N LEU A 209 13.33 -37.61 -20.72
CA LEU A 209 13.02 -36.22 -21.01
C LEU A 209 13.87 -35.27 -20.15
N VAL A 210 14.06 -34.06 -20.66
CA VAL A 210 14.86 -33.00 -20.04
C VAL A 210 13.93 -31.93 -19.49
N LEU A 211 14.17 -31.55 -18.23
CA LEU A 211 13.43 -30.49 -17.56
C LEU A 211 13.97 -29.11 -17.98
N GLY A 212 13.10 -28.29 -18.57
CA GLY A 212 13.35 -26.88 -18.88
C GLY A 212 12.65 -25.97 -17.88
N GLY A 213 13.38 -25.06 -17.26
CA GLY A 213 12.87 -24.16 -16.22
C GLY A 213 13.21 -24.61 -14.80
N SER A 214 12.45 -24.13 -13.81
CA SER A 214 12.63 -24.52 -12.40
C SER A 214 12.00 -25.87 -12.12
N ASN A 215 12.71 -26.76 -11.44
CA ASN A 215 12.13 -28.03 -10.99
C ASN A 215 11.28 -27.88 -9.72
N SER A 216 11.33 -26.73 -9.04
CA SER A 216 10.55 -26.46 -7.84
C SER A 216 9.69 -25.21 -7.98
N LEU A 217 8.48 -25.28 -7.43
CA LEU A 217 7.56 -24.16 -7.31
C LEU A 217 7.17 -24.01 -5.85
N THR A 218 7.01 -22.76 -5.44
CA THR A 218 6.69 -22.37 -4.07
C THR A 218 5.35 -21.65 -4.04
N CYS A 219 4.48 -22.01 -3.10
CA CYS A 219 3.22 -21.29 -2.90
C CYS A 219 3.50 -19.87 -2.38
N SER A 220 3.11 -18.86 -3.16
CA SER A 220 3.31 -17.46 -2.83
C SER A 220 2.23 -16.90 -1.91
N GLU A 221 2.48 -15.70 -1.39
CA GLU A 221 1.52 -14.93 -0.57
C GLU A 221 0.24 -14.55 -1.34
N ASN A 222 0.28 -14.60 -2.68
CA ASN A 222 -0.85 -14.31 -3.56
C ASN A 222 -1.69 -15.55 -3.88
N GLY A 223 -1.40 -16.71 -3.26
CA GLY A 223 -2.15 -17.95 -3.50
C GLY A 223 -1.87 -18.60 -4.85
N THR A 224 -0.73 -18.29 -5.46
CA THR A 224 -0.27 -18.87 -6.72
C THR A 224 1.12 -19.47 -6.57
N PHE A 225 1.40 -20.52 -7.33
CA PHE A 225 2.74 -21.13 -7.38
C PHE A 225 3.69 -20.30 -8.23
N ILE A 226 4.89 -20.07 -7.72
CA ILE A 226 5.98 -19.36 -8.41
C ILE A 226 7.30 -20.14 -8.30
N PRO A 227 8.18 -20.11 -9.32
CA PRO A 227 7.96 -19.56 -10.66
C PRO A 227 6.96 -20.41 -11.48
N ASP A 228 6.80 -20.09 -12.77
CA ASP A 228 5.94 -20.87 -13.67
C ASP A 228 6.38 -22.35 -13.75
N PRO A 229 5.43 -23.29 -14.02
CA PRO A 229 5.73 -24.70 -14.17
C PRO A 229 6.80 -24.99 -15.24
N PRO A 230 7.65 -26.01 -15.03
CA PRO A 230 8.64 -26.39 -16.03
C PRO A 230 8.02 -27.05 -17.25
N THR A 231 8.86 -27.26 -18.26
CA THR A 231 8.54 -28.06 -19.45
C THR A 231 9.38 -29.33 -19.49
N CYS A 232 8.84 -30.41 -20.05
CA CYS A 232 9.56 -31.66 -20.25
C CYS A 232 9.65 -31.96 -21.74
N THR A 233 10.86 -31.90 -22.29
CA THR A 233 11.11 -32.06 -23.73
C THR A 233 12.09 -33.19 -24.01
N SER A 234 11.87 -33.90 -25.12
CA SER A 234 12.84 -34.85 -25.64
C SER A 234 13.89 -34.09 -26.43
N VAL A 235 15.17 -34.25 -26.06
CA VAL A 235 16.27 -33.56 -26.74
C VAL A 235 17.05 -34.55 -27.59
N LEU A 236 17.13 -34.29 -28.89
CA LEU A 236 17.91 -35.06 -29.85
C LEU A 236 18.51 -34.14 -30.91
N CYS A 237 19.80 -33.81 -30.76
CA CYS A 237 20.50 -33.03 -31.77
C CYS A 237 20.79 -33.86 -33.02
N LYS A 238 20.73 -33.19 -34.18
CA LYS A 238 21.14 -33.79 -35.46
C LYS A 238 22.61 -34.16 -35.40
N LYS A 239 23.00 -35.18 -36.17
CA LYS A 239 24.42 -35.53 -36.34
C LYS A 239 25.21 -34.28 -36.78
N PRO A 240 26.33 -33.96 -36.12
CA PRO A 240 27.25 -32.94 -36.62
C PRO A 240 27.79 -33.37 -37.98
N ASP A 241 27.21 -32.86 -39.05
CA ASP A 241 27.64 -33.13 -40.42
C ASP A 241 28.00 -31.81 -41.09
N SER A 242 29.09 -31.80 -41.86
CA SER A 242 29.42 -30.65 -42.69
C SER A 242 28.81 -30.85 -44.08
N PRO A 243 28.18 -29.83 -44.68
CA PRO A 243 27.65 -29.92 -46.04
C PRO A 243 28.69 -30.40 -47.05
N GLU A 244 29.96 -30.04 -46.82
CA GLU A 244 31.09 -30.33 -47.70
C GLU A 244 31.92 -31.56 -47.28
N ARG A 245 31.57 -32.23 -46.17
CA ARG A 245 32.32 -33.35 -45.57
C ARG A 245 33.80 -33.06 -45.26
N ASN A 246 34.14 -31.80 -44.99
CA ASN A 246 35.50 -31.36 -44.65
C ASN A 246 35.80 -31.43 -43.14
N THR A 247 34.86 -31.95 -42.35
CA THR A 247 34.97 -32.16 -40.90
C THR A 247 35.00 -33.65 -40.57
N GLU A 248 35.84 -34.06 -39.64
CA GLU A 248 35.87 -35.41 -39.08
C GLU A 248 35.65 -35.38 -37.56
N TRP A 249 35.08 -36.47 -37.03
CA TRP A 249 34.89 -36.62 -35.58
C TRP A 249 36.25 -36.82 -34.91
N ALA A 250 36.56 -36.00 -33.90
CA ALA A 250 37.78 -36.07 -33.13
C ALA A 250 37.56 -36.67 -31.73
N GLY A 251 36.36 -36.52 -31.16
CA GLY A 251 36.07 -36.99 -29.81
C GLY A 251 34.66 -36.66 -29.32
N GLY A 252 34.32 -37.16 -28.13
CA GLY A 252 33.04 -36.88 -27.46
C GLY A 252 31.97 -37.96 -27.63
N ALA A 253 30.70 -37.55 -27.58
CA ALA A 253 29.55 -38.44 -27.63
C ALA A 253 29.37 -39.08 -29.02
N ARG A 254 28.74 -40.25 -29.05
CA ARG A 254 28.26 -40.94 -30.27
C ARG A 254 26.72 -40.85 -30.35
N PRO A 255 26.11 -40.99 -31.55
CA PRO A 255 24.66 -40.97 -31.67
C PRO A 255 24.00 -42.07 -30.81
N PRO A 256 22.79 -41.83 -30.25
CA PRO A 256 21.99 -40.62 -30.35
C PRO A 256 22.49 -39.46 -29.46
N TYR A 257 22.53 -38.24 -30.02
CA TYR A 257 23.02 -37.05 -29.32
C TYR A 257 21.95 -36.41 -28.44
N LYS A 258 21.87 -36.84 -27.18
CA LYS A 258 20.96 -36.30 -26.15
C LYS A 258 21.45 -34.96 -25.59
N HIS A 259 20.63 -34.27 -24.79
CA HIS A 259 21.01 -33.02 -24.12
C HIS A 259 22.34 -33.14 -23.37
N LYS A 260 23.16 -32.08 -23.43
CA LYS A 260 24.53 -32.00 -22.91
C LYS A 260 25.52 -32.98 -23.53
N SER A 261 25.15 -33.70 -24.58
CA SER A 261 26.13 -34.42 -25.41
C SER A 261 27.11 -33.42 -25.98
N THR A 262 28.41 -33.67 -25.80
CA THR A 262 29.47 -32.83 -26.34
C THR A 262 30.19 -33.59 -27.45
N VAL A 263 30.42 -32.94 -28.58
CA VAL A 263 31.18 -33.50 -29.71
C VAL A 263 32.31 -32.56 -30.07
N THR A 264 33.49 -33.13 -30.31
CA THR A 264 34.66 -32.41 -30.82
C THR A 264 34.91 -32.84 -32.25
N LEU A 265 35.00 -31.86 -33.13
CA LEU A 265 35.29 -32.01 -34.55
C LEU A 265 36.70 -31.51 -34.85
N LYS A 266 37.30 -32.01 -35.93
CA LYS A 266 38.52 -31.46 -36.51
C LYS A 266 38.34 -31.34 -38.03
N CYS A 267 39.00 -30.37 -38.64
CA CYS A 267 39.00 -30.27 -40.10
C CYS A 267 39.97 -31.29 -40.68
N ILE A 268 39.62 -31.83 -41.85
CA ILE A 268 40.55 -32.68 -42.62
C ILE A 268 41.76 -31.85 -43.09
N SER A 269 42.84 -32.52 -43.50
CA SER A 269 44.06 -31.86 -43.95
C SER A 269 43.80 -30.88 -45.11
N GLY A 270 44.43 -29.71 -45.07
CA GLY A 270 44.26 -28.65 -46.08
C GLY A 270 43.09 -27.70 -45.81
N TYR A 271 42.39 -27.85 -44.67
CA TYR A 271 41.35 -26.95 -44.23
C TYR A 271 41.65 -26.38 -42.84
N LYS A 272 41.28 -25.12 -42.65
CA LYS A 272 41.36 -24.40 -41.39
C LYS A 272 39.97 -24.26 -40.79
N MET A 273 39.86 -24.52 -39.48
CA MET A 273 38.61 -24.41 -38.75
C MET A 273 38.23 -22.95 -38.50
N ASN A 274 36.98 -22.62 -38.80
CA ASN A 274 36.31 -21.39 -38.40
C ASN A 274 35.17 -21.74 -37.42
N GLY A 275 35.24 -21.18 -36.20
CA GLY A 275 34.34 -21.53 -35.10
C GLY A 275 34.96 -22.46 -34.06
N SER A 276 34.12 -23.00 -33.17
CA SER A 276 34.58 -23.89 -32.09
C SER A 276 34.67 -25.34 -32.54
N ALA A 277 35.79 -25.99 -32.22
CA ALA A 277 35.96 -27.43 -32.42
C ALA A 277 34.98 -28.25 -31.57
N THR A 278 34.60 -27.74 -30.40
CA THR A 278 33.75 -28.44 -29.44
C THR A 278 32.38 -27.78 -29.36
N VAL A 279 31.34 -28.59 -29.52
CA VAL A 279 29.93 -28.17 -29.51
C VAL A 279 29.14 -29.00 -28.51
N ILE A 280 28.14 -28.40 -27.86
CA ILE A 280 27.23 -29.07 -26.91
C ILE A 280 25.79 -29.07 -27.43
N CYS A 281 25.07 -30.18 -27.22
CA CYS A 281 23.66 -30.30 -27.58
C CYS A 281 22.76 -29.64 -26.53
N GLU A 282 22.16 -28.51 -26.90
CA GLU A 282 21.29 -27.71 -26.04
C GLU A 282 19.85 -28.24 -26.00
N ILE A 283 19.07 -27.75 -25.03
CA ILE A 283 17.68 -28.19 -24.81
C ILE A 283 16.75 -27.89 -26.01
N ASN A 284 17.13 -26.95 -26.87
CA ASN A 284 16.39 -26.59 -28.08
C ASN A 284 16.70 -27.48 -29.31
N ASN A 285 17.38 -28.61 -29.11
CA ASN A 285 17.83 -29.53 -30.17
C ASN A 285 18.90 -28.95 -31.11
N GLN A 286 19.62 -27.91 -30.69
CA GLN A 286 20.68 -27.29 -31.48
C GLN A 286 22.05 -27.45 -30.83
N TRP A 287 23.08 -27.44 -31.68
CA TRP A 287 24.46 -27.38 -31.25
C TRP A 287 24.83 -25.94 -30.89
N ASN A 288 25.43 -25.76 -29.72
CA ASN A 288 25.95 -24.48 -29.25
C ASN A 288 27.43 -24.63 -28.85
N PRO A 289 28.34 -23.76 -29.33
CA PRO A 289 28.14 -22.87 -30.48
C PRO A 289 27.73 -23.65 -31.75
N PRO A 290 27.27 -22.96 -32.81
CA PRO A 290 26.97 -23.61 -34.08
C PRO A 290 28.15 -24.43 -34.61
N LEU A 291 27.84 -25.44 -35.42
CA LEU A 291 28.87 -26.33 -35.99
C LEU A 291 29.95 -25.53 -36.74
N PRO A 292 31.24 -25.86 -36.58
CA PRO A 292 32.33 -25.16 -37.23
C PRO A 292 32.32 -25.37 -38.74
N VAL A 293 32.78 -24.36 -39.47
CA VAL A 293 32.98 -24.42 -40.93
C VAL A 293 34.47 -24.63 -41.18
N CYS A 294 34.80 -25.58 -42.06
CA CYS A 294 36.18 -25.82 -42.47
C CYS A 294 36.41 -25.14 -43.82
N GLU A 295 37.26 -24.11 -43.83
CA GLU A 295 37.59 -23.33 -45.03
C GLU A 295 38.96 -23.77 -45.56
N HIS A 296 39.18 -23.71 -46.88
CA HIS A 296 40.46 -24.10 -47.46
C HIS A 296 41.62 -23.26 -46.92
N ASP A 297 42.69 -23.93 -46.48
CA ASP A 297 43.93 -23.30 -46.07
C ASP A 297 44.77 -22.99 -47.31
N ILE A 298 44.43 -21.92 -48.05
CA ILE A 298 45.20 -21.48 -49.21
C ILE A 298 46.55 -20.98 -48.71
N PRO A 299 47.68 -21.56 -49.15
CA PRO A 299 49.00 -21.11 -48.73
C PRO A 299 49.19 -19.63 -49.10
N ARG A 300 49.55 -18.79 -48.14
CA ARG A 300 49.86 -17.36 -48.38
C ARG A 300 50.92 -17.17 -49.47
N THR A 301 51.74 -18.17 -49.75
CA THR A 301 52.71 -18.20 -50.84
C THR A 301 52.07 -18.09 -52.22
N LEU A 302 50.90 -18.71 -52.47
CA LEU A 302 50.19 -18.57 -53.74
C LEU A 302 49.62 -17.15 -53.92
N GLY A 303 49.02 -16.58 -52.87
CA GLY A 303 48.53 -15.19 -52.91
C GLY A 303 49.63 -14.16 -53.15
N ILE A 304 50.82 -14.37 -52.56
CA ILE A 304 52.01 -13.53 -52.81
C ILE A 304 52.53 -13.75 -54.23
N VAL A 305 52.58 -14.98 -54.75
CA VAL A 305 53.01 -15.25 -56.13
C VAL A 305 52.06 -14.62 -57.15
N PHE A 306 50.74 -14.72 -56.96
CA PHE A 306 49.75 -14.05 -57.82
C PHE A 306 49.82 -12.51 -57.71
N GLY A 307 50.03 -11.97 -56.50
CA GLY A 307 50.21 -10.53 -56.28
C GLY A 307 51.50 -9.98 -56.89
N VAL A 308 52.61 -10.72 -56.79
CA VAL A 308 53.91 -10.34 -57.37
C VAL A 308 53.88 -10.50 -58.88
N LEU A 309 53.29 -11.57 -59.43
CA LEU A 309 53.12 -11.73 -60.88
C LEU A 309 52.25 -10.61 -61.47
N SER A 310 51.18 -10.20 -60.78
CA SER A 310 50.34 -9.07 -61.21
C SER A 310 51.12 -7.74 -61.18
N SER A 311 51.89 -7.49 -60.13
CA SER A 311 52.73 -6.29 -59.99
C SER A 311 53.82 -6.22 -61.07
N VAL A 312 54.51 -7.33 -61.33
CA VAL A 312 55.55 -7.42 -62.36
C VAL A 312 54.95 -7.25 -63.76
N ALA A 313 53.78 -7.84 -64.03
CA ALA A 313 53.07 -7.61 -65.29
C ALA A 313 52.74 -6.12 -65.51
N VAL A 314 52.24 -5.43 -64.49
CA VAL A 314 51.94 -3.98 -64.56
C VAL A 314 53.20 -3.15 -64.81
N ILE A 315 54.31 -3.45 -64.12
CA ILE A 315 55.59 -2.76 -64.32
C ILE A 315 56.14 -3.02 -65.74
N THR A 316 56.00 -4.24 -66.25
CA THR A 316 56.48 -4.60 -67.60
C THR A 316 55.63 -3.91 -68.67
N ILE A 317 54.31 -3.85 -68.50
CA ILE A 317 53.41 -3.13 -69.42
C ILE A 317 53.69 -1.62 -69.39
N CYS A 318 53.84 -1.02 -68.21
CA CYS A 318 54.23 0.39 -68.08
C CYS A 318 55.62 0.67 -68.68
N GLY A 319 56.58 -0.22 -68.46
CA GLY A 319 57.93 -0.14 -69.03
C GLY A 319 57.92 -0.22 -70.56
N CYS A 320 57.17 -1.18 -71.13
CA CYS A 320 56.97 -1.30 -72.58
C CYS A 320 56.26 -0.07 -73.17
N TYR A 321 55.27 0.48 -72.46
CA TYR A 321 54.57 1.70 -72.88
C TYR A 321 55.52 2.91 -72.90
N CYS A 322 56.28 3.13 -71.82
CA CYS A 322 57.31 4.17 -71.76
C CYS A 322 58.39 4.00 -72.82
N TYR A 323 58.86 2.77 -73.07
CA TYR A 323 59.84 2.48 -74.12
C TYR A 323 59.28 2.76 -75.51
N GLY A 324 58.01 2.41 -75.77
CA GLY A 324 57.31 2.73 -77.02
C GLY A 324 57.19 4.23 -77.26
N VAL A 325 56.91 5.02 -76.22
CA VAL A 325 56.83 6.49 -76.29
C VAL A 325 58.21 7.11 -76.56
N GLN A 326 59.27 6.62 -75.93
CA GLN A 326 60.64 7.10 -76.17
C GLN A 326 61.14 6.76 -77.59
N LYS A 327 60.81 5.56 -78.09
CA LYS A 327 61.17 5.14 -79.46
C LYS A 327 60.41 5.94 -80.52
N LYS A 328 59.15 6.34 -80.24
CA LYS A 328 58.36 7.21 -81.12
C LYS A 328 58.93 8.65 -81.17
N LYS A 329 59.42 9.19 -80.05
CA LYS A 329 60.13 10.48 -80.03
C LYS A 329 61.44 10.44 -80.84
N ARG A 330 62.24 9.37 -80.71
CA ARG A 330 63.50 9.23 -81.46
C ARG A 330 63.30 9.03 -82.98
N PHE A 331 62.13 8.58 -83.43
CA PHE A 331 61.82 8.42 -84.86
C PHE A 331 61.27 9.69 -85.53
N GLN A 332 60.88 10.71 -84.76
CA GLN A 332 60.45 12.02 -85.29
C GLN A 332 61.62 12.99 -85.53
N ASP A 333 62.80 12.73 -84.97
CA ASP A 333 64.02 13.55 -85.20
C ASP A 333 64.85 13.10 -86.42
N LEU A 334 64.43 12.04 -87.14
CA LEU A 334 65.09 11.49 -88.33
C LEU A 334 64.09 11.35 -89.50
N SER A 335 63.58 12.48 -89.98
CA SER A 335 63.02 12.59 -91.34
C SER A 335 63.51 13.87 -92.00
N PRO A 336 64.23 13.79 -93.13
CA PRO A 336 64.62 14.96 -93.91
C PRO A 336 63.43 15.45 -94.74
N ASN A 337 63.02 16.69 -94.54
CA ASN A 337 62.14 17.36 -95.51
C ASN A 337 63.00 17.88 -96.67
N PHE A 338 62.96 17.15 -97.79
CA PHE A 338 63.28 17.66 -99.11
C PHE A 338 61.98 18.19 -99.74
N GLY A 339 61.98 19.45 -100.15
CA GLY A 339 60.91 20.07 -100.93
C GLY A 339 61.42 21.36 -101.58
N LEU A 340 61.82 21.23 -102.84
CA LEU A 340 62.17 22.26 -103.85
C LEU A 340 63.27 23.27 -103.53
#